data_AF-A0A7K4ZT75-F1
#
_entry.id   AF-A0A7K4ZT75-F1
#
_cell.length_a   1.000
_cell.length_b   1.000
_cell.length_c   1.000
_cell.angle_alpha   90.00
_cell.angle_beta   90.00
_cell.angle_gamma   90.00
#
_symmetry.space_group_name_H-M   'P 1'
#
loop_
_entity.id
_entity.type
_entity.pdbx_description
1 polymer ?
#
loop_
_entity_poly.entity_id
_entity_poly.type
_entity_poly.pdbx_seq_one_letter_code
_entity_poly.pdbx_strand_id
1 'polypeptide(L)'
;FSLFLQVTCNCFTISNGEMQDVGVGLYPSMSLLNHSCDPNCVIVFEGYQLLLRSVREIQIGEEITISYIESLMPTRERQEQLMRQYCFECDCRLCQNQDKDAEKLAGEEGAWKEVKDAVNEVRYPKSKEEWQQVLARCQDLLSRNMGSLPDSNIYQLKMLDCAMDACINLESWEEALYYGSRTLGPYSLYYPGFHPLRAVQLMRVGKLQYCQDMFPQALETLKQAYNIMKVTHGTDHSLMQALMEIKEECEAIMRIQ
;
A
#
# COMPACT_ATOMS: atom_id res chain seq x y z
N PHE A 1 -6.03 24.65 23.31
CA PHE A 1 -6.10 24.72 21.84
C PHE A 1 -4.73 24.42 21.20
N SER A 2 -3.64 25.07 21.62
CA SER A 2 -2.27 24.81 21.10
C SER A 2 -1.85 23.33 21.10
N LEU A 3 -2.03 22.61 22.22
CA LEU A 3 -1.70 21.18 22.30
C LEU A 3 -2.47 20.33 21.28
N PHE A 4 -3.75 20.62 21.06
CA PHE A 4 -4.55 19.89 20.06
C PHE A 4 -4.00 20.11 18.65
N LEU A 5 -3.59 21.34 18.31
CA LEU A 5 -2.96 21.64 17.02
C LEU A 5 -1.61 20.90 16.86
N GLN A 6 -0.82 20.82 17.93
CA GLN A 6 0.42 20.05 17.92
C GLN A 6 0.13 18.57 17.69
N VAL A 7 -0.89 18.00 18.35
CA VAL A 7 -1.27 16.61 18.15
C VAL A 7 -1.73 16.36 16.71
N THR A 8 -2.59 17.22 16.14
CA THR A 8 -3.16 17.00 14.79
C THR A 8 -2.12 17.01 13.67
N CYS A 9 -1.05 17.80 13.81
CA CYS A 9 -0.02 17.92 12.78
C CYS A 9 1.19 16.98 13.00
N ASN A 10 1.31 16.35 14.18
CA ASN A 10 2.47 15.54 14.55
C ASN A 10 2.14 14.10 14.92
N CYS A 11 0.86 13.70 14.81
CA CYS A 11 0.46 12.32 15.04
C CYS A 11 0.80 11.44 13.85
N PHE A 12 1.28 10.23 14.13
CA PHE A 12 1.55 9.19 13.15
C PHE A 12 0.47 8.13 13.25
N THR A 13 -0.10 7.74 12.12
CA THR A 13 -0.89 6.53 12.03
C THR A 13 0.04 5.32 12.16
N ILE A 14 -0.23 4.46 13.14
CA ILE A 14 0.51 3.22 13.38
C ILE A 14 -0.15 2.13 12.56
N SER A 15 0.63 1.47 11.71
CA SER A 15 0.17 0.35 10.89
C SER A 15 0.67 -0.99 11.44
N ASN A 16 -0.08 -2.07 11.22
CA ASN A 16 0.40 -3.42 11.47
C ASN A 16 1.34 -3.89 10.31
N GLY A 17 1.83 -5.14 10.39
CA GLY A 17 2.67 -5.72 9.34
C GLY A 17 2.00 -5.78 7.96
N GLU A 18 0.67 -5.84 7.90
CA GLU A 18 -0.07 -5.83 6.63
C GLU A 18 -0.38 -4.40 6.15
N MET A 19 0.22 -3.39 6.77
CA MET A 19 0.05 -1.96 6.47
C MET A 19 -1.38 -1.46 6.70
N GLN A 20 -2.14 -2.13 7.56
CA GLN A 20 -3.45 -1.66 8.00
C GLN A 20 -3.31 -0.74 9.22
N ASP A 21 -4.04 0.36 9.22
CA ASP A 21 -4.05 1.33 10.31
C ASP A 21 -4.69 0.72 11.58
N VAL A 22 -3.92 0.65 12.66
CA VAL A 22 -4.36 0.04 13.93
C VAL A 22 -4.32 1.01 15.12
N GLY A 23 -3.72 2.18 14.95
CA GLY A 23 -3.63 3.16 16.04
C GLY A 23 -3.02 4.49 15.61
N VAL A 24 -2.85 5.36 16.59
CA VAL A 24 -2.22 6.67 16.42
C VAL A 24 -1.23 6.90 17.56
N GLY A 25 -0.04 7.42 17.24
CA GLY A 25 1.01 7.71 18.21
C GLY A 25 1.71 9.04 17.97
N LEU A 26 2.38 9.56 19.00
CA LEU A 26 3.25 10.73 18.90
C LEU A 26 4.70 10.28 19.01
N TYR A 27 5.50 10.65 18.01
CA TYR A 27 6.93 10.34 17.94
C TYR A 27 7.71 11.64 17.74
N PRO A 28 7.94 12.44 18.81
CA PRO A 28 8.42 13.81 18.67
C PRO A 28 9.71 13.97 17.87
N SER A 29 10.64 13.00 17.97
CA SER A 29 11.88 13.01 17.17
C SER A 29 11.62 12.80 15.68
N MET A 30 10.61 12.01 15.32
CA MET A 30 10.24 11.75 13.92
C MET A 30 9.38 12.87 13.34
N SER A 31 8.69 13.63 14.18
CA SER A 31 7.95 14.84 13.78
C SER A 31 8.83 15.97 13.24
N LEU A 32 10.16 15.85 13.33
CA LEU A 32 11.11 16.78 12.72
C LEU A 32 11.27 16.58 11.20
N LEU A 33 10.89 15.40 10.68
CA LEU A 33 11.11 15.03 9.28
C LEU A 33 10.04 15.68 8.42
N ASN A 34 10.45 16.44 7.40
CA ASN A 34 9.52 17.09 6.49
C ASN A 34 8.90 16.12 5.46
N HIS A 35 7.84 16.59 4.80
CA HIS A 35 7.13 15.86 3.78
C HIS A 35 7.83 15.90 2.41
N SER A 36 7.82 14.77 1.71
CA SER A 36 7.93 14.73 0.24
C SER A 36 7.00 13.65 -0.31
N CYS A 37 6.36 13.91 -1.46
CA CYS A 37 5.63 12.86 -2.18
C CYS A 37 6.57 11.83 -2.84
N ASP A 38 7.86 12.16 -2.96
CA ASP A 38 8.95 11.27 -3.40
C ASP A 38 10.05 11.26 -2.31
N PRO A 39 9.79 10.61 -1.16
CA PRO A 39 10.66 10.71 0.00
C PRO A 39 11.93 9.87 -0.14
N ASN A 40 12.97 10.22 0.62
CA ASN A 40 14.19 9.41 0.71
C ASN A 40 14.20 8.42 1.87
N CYS A 41 13.23 8.53 2.78
CA CYS A 41 13.00 7.59 3.85
C CYS A 41 11.55 7.08 3.89
N VAL A 42 11.38 5.89 4.44
CA VAL A 42 10.08 5.32 4.77
C VAL A 42 10.03 4.99 6.25
N ILE A 43 8.81 4.94 6.76
CA ILE A 43 8.50 4.50 8.12
C ILE A 43 7.76 3.16 8.02
N VAL A 44 8.19 2.21 8.83
CA VAL A 44 7.44 0.98 9.12
C VAL A 44 7.35 0.78 10.64
N PHE A 45 6.43 -0.05 11.09
CA PHE A 45 6.19 -0.28 12.52
C PHE A 45 6.36 -1.75 12.89
N GLU A 46 7.08 -1.98 14.00
CA GLU A 46 7.11 -3.26 14.72
C GLU A 46 6.33 -3.09 16.03
N GLY A 47 5.05 -3.47 16.02
CA GLY A 47 4.13 -3.10 17.09
C GLY A 47 3.97 -1.57 17.17
N TYR A 48 4.39 -0.97 18.28
CA TYR A 48 4.43 0.49 18.45
C TYR A 48 5.81 1.09 18.14
N GLN A 49 6.81 0.29 17.79
CA GLN A 49 8.15 0.78 17.50
C GLN A 49 8.23 1.29 16.05
N LEU A 50 8.53 2.57 15.89
CA LEU A 50 8.72 3.22 14.60
C LEU A 50 10.15 2.97 14.09
N LEU A 51 10.28 2.42 12.90
CA LEU A 51 11.54 2.18 12.21
C LEU A 51 11.64 3.11 10.99
N LEU A 52 12.57 4.07 11.05
CA LEU A 52 12.90 4.95 9.92
C LEU A 52 14.04 4.33 9.11
N ARG A 53 13.83 4.16 7.80
CA ARG A 53 14.86 3.58 6.91
C ARG A 53 14.99 4.38 5.62
N SER A 54 16.22 4.58 5.17
CA SER A 54 16.50 5.17 3.85
C SER A 54 16.13 4.19 2.73
N VAL A 55 15.47 4.70 1.69
CA VAL A 55 15.06 3.93 0.50
C VAL A 55 15.84 4.31 -0.75
N ARG A 56 16.80 5.21 -0.61
CA ARG A 56 17.82 5.54 -1.61
C ARG A 56 19.06 6.09 -0.91
N GLU A 57 20.12 6.30 -1.67
CA GLU A 57 21.29 7.04 -1.19
C GLU A 57 20.88 8.48 -0.82
N ILE A 58 21.45 8.98 0.27
CA ILE A 58 21.22 10.32 0.82
C ILE A 58 22.57 11.00 0.92
N GLN A 59 22.73 12.14 0.25
CA GLN A 59 23.98 12.89 0.24
C GLN A 59 24.17 13.68 1.55
N ILE A 60 25.42 14.01 1.88
CA ILE A 60 25.72 14.83 3.07
C ILE A 60 25.05 16.21 2.90
N GLY A 61 24.24 16.59 3.89
CA GLY A 61 23.48 17.84 3.88
C GLY A 61 22.15 17.76 3.12
N GLU A 62 21.82 16.63 2.51
CA GLU A 62 20.49 16.39 1.97
C GLU A 62 19.47 16.21 3.10
N GLU A 63 18.31 16.86 2.96
CA GLU A 63 17.22 16.76 3.93
C GLU A 63 16.60 15.36 3.94
N ILE A 64 16.33 14.84 5.14
CA ILE A 64 15.62 13.57 5.32
C ILE A 64 14.12 13.84 5.28
N THR A 65 13.43 13.18 4.36
CA THR A 65 11.99 13.36 4.14
C THR A 65 11.24 12.04 4.17
N ILE A 66 9.99 12.10 4.61
CA ILE A 66 9.03 10.99 4.62
C ILE A 66 7.75 11.41 3.89
N SER A 67 6.90 10.48 3.51
CA SER A 67 5.55 10.82 3.07
C SER A 67 4.60 10.85 4.27
N TYR A 68 3.77 11.89 4.35
CA TYR A 68 2.79 12.09 5.44
C TYR A 68 1.42 11.52 5.09
N ILE A 69 1.23 11.21 3.81
CA ILE A 69 -0.04 10.91 3.19
C ILE A 69 0.15 9.78 2.19
N GLU A 70 -0.96 9.18 1.76
CA GLU A 70 -0.91 8.16 0.71
C GLU A 70 -0.46 8.78 -0.62
N SER A 71 0.70 8.33 -1.12
CA SER A 71 1.31 8.91 -2.33
C SER A 71 0.63 8.45 -3.64
N LEU A 72 -0.24 7.44 -3.55
CA LEU A 72 -1.04 6.93 -4.66
C LEU A 72 -2.18 7.86 -5.08
N MET A 73 -2.50 8.89 -4.30
CA MET A 73 -3.56 9.85 -4.64
C MET A 73 -3.13 10.84 -5.74
N PRO A 74 -4.05 11.42 -6.54
CA PRO A 74 -3.72 12.45 -7.55
C PRO A 74 -3.21 13.72 -6.89
N THR A 75 -2.44 14.54 -7.60
CA THR A 75 -1.74 15.71 -7.01
C THR A 75 -2.70 16.67 -6.33
N ARG A 76 -3.85 16.94 -6.94
CA ARG A 76 -4.88 17.79 -6.34
C ARG A 76 -5.31 17.29 -4.96
N GLU A 77 -5.58 15.99 -4.83
CA GLU A 77 -6.06 15.41 -3.58
C GLU A 77 -4.95 15.36 -2.52
N ARG A 78 -3.71 15.13 -2.94
CA ARG A 78 -2.53 15.26 -2.06
C ARG A 78 -2.42 16.69 -1.52
N GLN A 79 -2.50 17.71 -2.38
CA GLN A 79 -2.43 19.12 -1.94
C GLN A 79 -3.59 19.50 -1.02
N GLU A 80 -4.81 19.08 -1.34
CA GLU A 80 -5.99 19.33 -0.49
C GLU A 80 -5.82 18.70 0.91
N GLN A 81 -5.31 17.46 0.99
CA GLN A 81 -5.03 16.79 2.26
C GLN A 81 -3.90 17.47 3.04
N LEU A 82 -2.79 17.80 2.38
CA LEU A 82 -1.64 18.47 3.01
C LEU A 82 -2.02 19.85 3.54
N MET A 83 -2.75 20.65 2.76
CA MET A 83 -3.24 21.95 3.20
C MET A 83 -4.21 21.82 4.39
N ARG A 84 -5.15 20.87 4.32
CA ARG A 84 -6.15 20.67 5.37
C ARG A 84 -5.55 20.23 6.70
N GLN A 85 -4.56 19.33 6.67
CA GLN A 85 -4.02 18.69 7.88
C GLN A 85 -2.73 19.37 8.38
N TYR A 86 -1.85 19.78 7.46
CA TYR A 86 -0.51 20.26 7.77
C TYR A 86 -0.27 21.73 7.39
N CYS A 87 -1.25 22.36 6.74
CA CYS A 87 -1.26 23.80 6.42
C CYS A 87 -0.08 24.26 5.55
N PHE A 88 0.33 23.44 4.57
CA PHE A 88 1.33 23.82 3.58
C PHE A 88 0.98 23.27 2.18
N GLU A 89 1.57 23.88 1.16
CA GLU A 89 1.54 23.39 -0.23
C GLU A 89 2.85 22.66 -0.53
N CYS A 90 2.77 21.45 -1.08
CA CYS A 90 3.97 20.69 -1.43
C CYS A 90 4.51 21.11 -2.79
N ASP A 91 5.79 21.47 -2.85
CA ASP A 91 6.48 21.91 -4.07
C ASP A 91 7.43 20.84 -4.64
N CYS A 92 7.35 19.59 -4.16
CA CYS A 92 8.20 18.52 -4.65
C CYS A 92 8.00 18.25 -6.15
N ARG A 93 8.99 17.59 -6.78
CA ARG A 93 8.99 17.27 -8.22
C ARG A 93 7.70 16.59 -8.70
N LEU A 94 7.15 15.65 -7.93
CA LEU A 94 5.92 14.95 -8.32
C LEU A 94 4.69 15.87 -8.34
N CYS A 95 4.63 16.85 -7.44
CA CYS A 95 3.55 17.83 -7.41
C CYS A 95 3.68 18.89 -8.51
N GLN A 96 4.91 19.27 -8.86
CA GLN A 96 5.17 20.21 -9.96
C GLN A 96 4.86 19.59 -11.32
N ASN A 97 5.27 18.34 -11.53
CA ASN A 97 5.14 17.69 -12.83
C ASN A 97 3.76 17.07 -13.08
N GLN A 98 3.12 16.51 -12.04
CA GLN A 98 1.84 15.79 -12.14
C GLN A 98 1.85 14.58 -13.12
N ASP A 99 3.05 14.06 -13.43
CA ASP A 99 3.29 13.08 -14.51
C ASP A 99 2.41 11.81 -14.43
N LYS A 100 2.04 11.40 -13.21
CA LYS A 100 1.25 10.18 -12.98
C LYS A 100 -0.26 10.43 -12.88
N ASP A 101 -0.72 11.67 -12.82
CA ASP A 101 -2.14 11.94 -12.52
C ASP A 101 -3.08 11.50 -13.65
N ALA A 102 -2.64 11.64 -14.90
CA ALA A 102 -3.39 11.16 -16.06
C ALA A 102 -3.59 9.64 -16.04
N GLU A 103 -2.56 8.89 -15.64
CA GLU A 103 -2.63 7.44 -15.49
C GLU A 103 -3.48 7.04 -14.26
N LYS A 104 -3.32 7.77 -13.13
CA LYS A 104 -4.10 7.54 -11.92
C LYS A 104 -5.61 7.68 -12.14
N LEU A 105 -6.00 8.58 -13.04
CA LEU A 105 -7.39 8.89 -13.38
C LEU A 105 -7.79 8.36 -14.76
N ALA A 106 -7.04 7.40 -15.32
CA ALA A 106 -7.32 6.84 -16.65
C ALA A 106 -8.68 6.13 -16.68
N GLY A 107 -9.31 6.12 -17.86
CA GLY A 107 -10.65 5.55 -18.07
C GLY A 107 -11.77 6.59 -17.99
N GLU A 108 -13.02 6.11 -18.00
CA GLU A 108 -14.20 6.98 -18.04
C GLU A 108 -14.44 7.72 -16.72
N GLU A 109 -14.60 9.05 -16.79
CA GLU A 109 -14.74 9.91 -15.59
C GLU A 109 -15.95 9.57 -14.71
N GLY A 110 -17.10 9.29 -15.33
CA GLY A 110 -18.28 8.87 -14.59
C GLY A 110 -18.06 7.57 -13.82
N ALA A 111 -17.40 6.60 -14.46
CA ALA A 111 -17.12 5.30 -13.89
C ALA A 111 -16.16 5.41 -12.69
N TRP A 112 -15.00 6.07 -12.83
CA TRP A 112 -14.06 6.13 -11.71
C TRP A 112 -14.56 6.99 -10.56
N LYS A 113 -15.45 7.98 -10.79
CA LYS A 113 -16.11 8.73 -9.71
C LYS A 113 -17.05 7.85 -8.90
N GLU A 114 -17.86 7.02 -9.55
CA GLU A 114 -18.72 6.04 -8.85
C GLU A 114 -17.87 5.08 -8.01
N VAL A 115 -16.78 4.56 -8.58
CA VAL A 115 -15.86 3.67 -7.86
C VAL A 115 -15.18 4.40 -6.70
N LYS A 116 -14.75 5.65 -6.87
CA LYS A 116 -14.18 6.48 -5.81
C LYS A 116 -15.14 6.61 -4.62
N ASP A 117 -16.39 6.96 -4.89
CA ASP A 117 -17.40 7.13 -3.85
C ASP A 117 -17.64 5.79 -3.13
N ALA A 118 -17.70 4.70 -3.89
CA ALA A 118 -17.85 3.37 -3.31
C ALA A 118 -16.68 2.96 -2.41
N VAL A 119 -15.43 3.17 -2.83
CA VAL A 119 -14.24 2.88 -2.02
C VAL A 119 -14.25 3.70 -0.73
N ASN A 120 -14.61 4.99 -0.80
CA ASN A 120 -14.64 5.87 0.39
C ASN A 120 -15.72 5.48 1.41
N GLU A 121 -16.75 4.75 0.98
CA GLU A 121 -17.81 4.25 1.86
C GLU A 121 -17.49 2.90 2.52
N VAL A 122 -16.49 2.17 2.03
CA VAL A 122 -16.08 0.89 2.63
C VAL A 122 -15.54 1.17 4.03
N ARG A 123 -16.27 0.67 5.03
CA ARG A 123 -15.83 0.65 6.43
C ARG A 123 -15.17 -0.70 6.70
N TYR A 124 -14.25 -0.75 7.67
CA TYR A 124 -13.62 -1.99 8.09
C TYR A 124 -14.68 -3.00 8.58
N PRO A 125 -14.93 -4.09 7.84
CA PRO A 125 -15.98 -5.04 8.18
C PRO A 125 -15.67 -5.80 9.48
N LYS A 126 -16.70 -6.15 10.24
CA LYS A 126 -16.60 -6.80 11.55
C LYS A 126 -17.15 -8.23 11.56
N SER A 127 -17.79 -8.67 10.50
CA SER A 127 -18.37 -10.01 10.38
C SER A 127 -18.23 -10.57 8.96
N LYS A 128 -18.40 -11.89 8.82
CA LYS A 128 -18.38 -12.56 7.51
C LYS A 128 -19.48 -12.03 6.58
N GLU A 129 -20.66 -11.70 7.12
CA GLU A 129 -21.77 -11.15 6.34
C GLU A 129 -21.45 -9.76 5.78
N GLU A 130 -20.76 -8.92 6.56
CA GLU A 130 -20.31 -7.60 6.08
C GLU A 130 -19.25 -7.76 4.98
N TRP A 131 -18.32 -8.72 5.12
CA TRP A 131 -17.35 -9.05 4.07
C TRP A 131 -18.02 -9.55 2.79
N GLN A 132 -19.09 -10.35 2.89
CA GLN A 132 -19.87 -10.78 1.72
C GLN A 132 -20.51 -9.60 0.99
N GLN A 133 -21.04 -8.61 1.73
CA GLN A 133 -21.62 -7.41 1.13
C GLN A 133 -20.57 -6.56 0.42
N VAL A 134 -19.39 -6.40 1.05
CA VAL A 134 -18.24 -5.72 0.43
C VAL A 134 -17.84 -6.44 -0.86
N LEU A 135 -17.65 -7.76 -0.82
CA LEU A 135 -17.25 -8.53 -2.00
C LEU A 135 -18.28 -8.42 -3.12
N ALA A 136 -19.57 -8.55 -2.82
CA ALA A 136 -20.64 -8.42 -3.81
C ALA A 136 -20.62 -7.03 -4.48
N ARG A 137 -20.43 -5.96 -3.70
CA ARG A 137 -20.30 -4.59 -4.21
C ARG A 137 -19.05 -4.44 -5.09
N CYS A 138 -17.91 -4.99 -4.66
CA CYS A 138 -16.67 -4.99 -5.44
C CYS A 138 -16.86 -5.71 -6.78
N GLN A 139 -17.40 -6.93 -6.77
CA GLN A 139 -17.64 -7.74 -7.98
C GLN A 139 -18.57 -7.03 -8.97
N ASP A 140 -19.64 -6.44 -8.47
CA ASP A 140 -20.60 -5.70 -9.28
C ASP A 140 -19.94 -4.47 -9.95
N LEU A 141 -19.21 -3.64 -9.18
CA LEU A 141 -18.51 -2.47 -9.75
C LEU A 141 -17.35 -2.85 -10.69
N LEU A 142 -16.57 -3.88 -10.35
CA LEU A 142 -15.45 -4.34 -11.18
C LEU A 142 -15.94 -4.95 -12.50
N SER A 143 -17.07 -5.66 -12.50
CA SER A 143 -17.66 -6.25 -13.70
C SER A 143 -18.36 -5.21 -14.57
N ARG A 144 -19.12 -4.27 -13.98
CA ARG A 144 -19.76 -3.16 -14.70
C ARG A 144 -18.76 -2.24 -15.41
N ASN A 145 -17.59 -2.02 -14.80
CA ASN A 145 -16.55 -1.15 -15.35
C ASN A 145 -15.48 -1.91 -16.14
N MET A 146 -15.71 -3.19 -16.45
CA MET A 146 -14.79 -4.00 -17.25
C MET A 146 -14.63 -3.39 -18.64
N GLY A 147 -13.43 -2.90 -18.95
CA GLY A 147 -13.11 -2.23 -20.22
C GLY A 147 -13.22 -0.71 -20.19
N SER A 148 -13.98 -0.12 -19.27
CA SER A 148 -14.06 1.34 -19.07
C SER A 148 -12.95 1.88 -18.16
N LEU A 149 -12.53 1.08 -17.17
CA LEU A 149 -11.47 1.45 -16.22
C LEU A 149 -10.30 0.46 -16.30
N PRO A 150 -9.07 0.93 -16.56
CA PRO A 150 -7.89 0.09 -16.45
C PRO A 150 -7.55 -0.16 -14.98
N ASP A 151 -6.86 -1.26 -14.68
CA ASP A 151 -6.39 -1.58 -13.32
C ASP A 151 -5.35 -0.55 -12.81
N SER A 152 -4.76 0.25 -13.71
CA SER A 152 -3.91 1.38 -13.34
C SER A 152 -4.70 2.56 -12.78
N ASN A 153 -6.00 2.69 -13.02
CA ASN A 153 -6.81 3.69 -12.34
C ASN A 153 -6.79 3.44 -10.83
N ILE A 154 -6.48 4.45 -10.01
CA ILE A 154 -6.25 4.24 -8.58
C ILE A 154 -7.49 3.81 -7.81
N TYR A 155 -8.68 4.19 -8.27
CA TYR A 155 -9.94 3.82 -7.62
C TYR A 155 -10.31 2.39 -7.97
N GLN A 156 -10.09 1.99 -9.23
CA GLN A 156 -10.17 0.59 -9.65
C GLN A 156 -9.16 -0.27 -8.86
N LEU A 157 -7.93 0.21 -8.70
CA LEU A 157 -6.88 -0.48 -7.94
C LEU A 157 -7.26 -0.66 -6.46
N LYS A 158 -7.79 0.38 -5.82
CA LYS A 158 -8.30 0.29 -4.43
C LYS A 158 -9.49 -0.66 -4.32
N MET A 159 -10.36 -0.70 -5.34
CA MET A 159 -11.47 -1.66 -5.40
C MET A 159 -10.98 -3.11 -5.53
N LEU A 160 -9.92 -3.36 -6.32
CA LEU A 160 -9.28 -4.67 -6.43
C LEU A 160 -8.65 -5.11 -5.11
N ASP A 161 -7.97 -4.21 -4.41
CA ASP A 161 -7.37 -4.51 -3.10
C ASP A 161 -8.45 -4.82 -2.05
N CYS A 162 -9.54 -4.05 -2.06
CA CYS A 162 -10.72 -4.31 -1.21
C CYS A 162 -11.37 -5.66 -1.52
N ALA A 163 -11.52 -6.02 -2.79
CA ALA A 163 -12.04 -7.33 -3.21
C ALA A 163 -11.13 -8.47 -2.74
N MET A 164 -9.81 -8.29 -2.87
CA MET A 164 -8.81 -9.24 -2.37
C MET A 164 -8.94 -9.43 -0.86
N ASP A 165 -9.03 -8.35 -0.07
CA ASP A 165 -9.22 -8.43 1.38
C ASP A 165 -10.51 -9.17 1.75
N ALA A 166 -11.60 -8.88 1.04
CA ALA A 166 -12.87 -9.55 1.27
C ALA A 166 -12.77 -11.05 0.97
N CYS A 167 -12.15 -11.45 -0.14
CA CYS A 167 -11.92 -12.86 -0.46
C CYS A 167 -11.02 -13.56 0.57
N ILE A 168 -9.96 -12.90 1.08
CA ILE A 168 -9.09 -13.45 2.13
C ILE A 168 -9.91 -13.72 3.41
N ASN A 169 -10.73 -12.76 3.85
CA ASN A 169 -11.54 -12.89 5.05
C ASN A 169 -12.69 -13.90 4.91
N LEU A 170 -13.09 -14.20 3.67
CA LEU A 170 -14.09 -15.22 3.33
C LEU A 170 -13.47 -16.58 2.97
N GLU A 171 -12.15 -16.71 3.03
CA GLU A 171 -11.41 -17.93 2.71
C GLU A 171 -11.56 -18.36 1.23
N SER A 172 -11.88 -17.41 0.33
CA SER A 172 -11.94 -17.58 -1.13
C SER A 172 -10.58 -17.35 -1.78
N TRP A 173 -9.65 -18.29 -1.62
CA TRP A 173 -8.23 -18.11 -1.99
C TRP A 173 -7.97 -17.90 -3.49
N GLU A 174 -8.72 -18.58 -4.36
CA GLU A 174 -8.57 -18.46 -5.82
C GLU A 174 -8.96 -17.05 -6.30
N GLU A 175 -10.10 -16.53 -5.83
CA GLU A 175 -10.57 -15.17 -6.15
C GLU A 175 -9.65 -14.11 -5.53
N ALA A 176 -9.17 -14.33 -4.31
CA ALA A 176 -8.19 -13.45 -3.67
C ALA A 176 -6.92 -13.33 -4.52
N LEU A 177 -6.41 -14.46 -5.04
CA LEU A 177 -5.23 -14.47 -5.90
C LEU A 177 -5.51 -13.77 -7.24
N TYR A 178 -6.70 -13.97 -7.82
CA TYR A 178 -7.10 -13.31 -9.05
C TYR A 178 -7.07 -11.77 -8.92
N TYR A 179 -7.71 -11.22 -7.88
CA TYR A 179 -7.68 -9.77 -7.63
C TYR A 179 -6.29 -9.28 -7.26
N GLY A 180 -5.60 -9.98 -6.36
CA GLY A 180 -4.24 -9.62 -5.93
C GLY A 180 -3.24 -9.58 -7.08
N SER A 181 -3.28 -10.55 -8.00
CA SER A 181 -2.39 -10.60 -9.16
C SER A 181 -2.56 -9.38 -10.07
N ARG A 182 -3.80 -8.90 -10.25
CA ARG A 182 -4.11 -7.70 -11.05
C ARG A 182 -3.52 -6.42 -10.45
N THR A 183 -3.31 -6.38 -9.13
CA THR A 183 -2.72 -5.21 -8.46
C THR A 183 -1.20 -5.08 -8.67
N LEU A 184 -0.50 -6.18 -8.98
CA LEU A 184 0.98 -6.19 -8.98
C LEU A 184 1.59 -5.22 -10.01
N GLY A 185 1.01 -5.17 -11.22
CA GLY A 185 1.44 -4.25 -12.28
C GLY A 185 1.30 -2.77 -11.86
N PRO A 186 0.08 -2.32 -11.50
CA PRO A 186 -0.15 -0.96 -10.99
C PRO A 186 0.70 -0.61 -9.76
N TYR A 187 0.88 -1.51 -8.80
CA TYR A 187 1.76 -1.25 -7.64
C TYR A 187 3.22 -1.05 -8.07
N SER A 188 3.72 -1.81 -9.05
CA SER A 188 5.06 -1.61 -9.60
C SER A 188 5.20 -0.28 -10.35
N LEU A 189 4.14 0.19 -11.00
CA LEU A 189 4.11 1.47 -11.72
C LEU A 189 4.11 2.66 -10.75
N TYR A 190 3.29 2.61 -9.71
CA TYR A 190 3.11 3.74 -8.79
C TYR A 190 4.17 3.82 -7.72
N TYR A 191 4.70 2.68 -7.27
CA TYR A 191 5.73 2.58 -6.25
C TYR A 191 7.04 2.02 -6.84
N PRO A 192 7.77 2.83 -7.63
CA PRO A 192 9.08 2.44 -8.13
C PRO A 192 10.08 2.36 -6.97
N GLY A 193 11.12 1.54 -7.13
CA GLY A 193 12.15 1.37 -6.11
C GLY A 193 11.67 0.62 -4.87
N PHE A 194 12.08 1.11 -3.69
CA PHE A 194 11.86 0.45 -2.41
C PHE A 194 10.70 1.07 -1.63
N HIS A 195 9.49 0.53 -1.78
CA HIS A 195 8.30 1.02 -1.07
C HIS A 195 7.63 -0.09 -0.24
N PRO A 196 7.29 0.16 1.04
CA PRO A 196 6.71 -0.86 1.91
C PRO A 196 5.40 -1.45 1.39
N LEU A 197 4.46 -0.62 0.92
CA LEU A 197 3.17 -1.12 0.36
C LEU A 197 3.35 -2.09 -0.81
N ARG A 198 4.30 -1.84 -1.73
CA ARG A 198 4.59 -2.76 -2.84
C ARG A 198 5.17 -4.08 -2.33
N ALA A 199 6.06 -4.01 -1.34
CA ALA A 199 6.66 -5.18 -0.72
C ALA A 199 5.61 -6.08 -0.05
N VAL A 200 4.72 -5.46 0.73
CA VAL A 200 3.62 -6.15 1.43
C VAL A 200 2.63 -6.72 0.42
N GLN A 201 2.30 -6.01 -0.66
CA GLN A 201 1.40 -6.55 -1.69
C GLN A 201 1.99 -7.77 -2.41
N LEU A 202 3.27 -7.72 -2.78
CA LEU A 202 3.98 -8.87 -3.33
C LEU A 202 3.99 -10.03 -2.33
N MET A 203 4.22 -9.77 -1.04
CA MET A 203 4.18 -10.81 -0.01
C MET A 203 2.78 -11.44 0.13
N ARG A 204 1.71 -10.64 0.14
CA ARG A 204 0.32 -11.12 0.21
C ARG A 204 -0.01 -12.02 -1.00
N VAL A 205 0.34 -11.59 -2.22
CA VAL A 205 0.13 -12.40 -3.43
C VAL A 205 1.00 -13.66 -3.42
N GLY A 206 2.27 -13.57 -3.01
CA GLY A 206 3.17 -14.72 -2.88
C GLY A 206 2.66 -15.76 -1.90
N LYS A 207 2.09 -15.34 -0.76
CA LYS A 207 1.40 -16.23 0.19
C LYS A 207 0.20 -16.93 -0.45
N LEU A 208 -0.64 -16.20 -1.19
CA LEU A 208 -1.80 -16.78 -1.88
C LEU A 208 -1.38 -17.80 -2.94
N GLN A 209 -0.30 -17.55 -3.68
CA GLN A 209 0.29 -18.50 -4.62
C GLN A 209 0.82 -19.75 -3.89
N TYR A 210 1.50 -19.56 -2.76
CA TYR A 210 2.01 -20.66 -1.93
C TYR A 210 0.88 -21.56 -1.42
N CYS A 211 -0.19 -20.98 -0.88
CA CYS A 211 -1.36 -21.72 -0.38
C CYS A 211 -2.11 -22.51 -1.47
N GLN A 212 -1.82 -22.25 -2.75
CA GLN A 212 -2.40 -22.93 -3.91
C GLN A 212 -1.37 -23.81 -4.63
N ASP A 213 -0.28 -24.18 -3.96
CA ASP A 213 0.80 -25.04 -4.48
C ASP A 213 1.49 -24.49 -5.75
N MET A 214 1.36 -23.19 -6.02
CA MET A 214 2.02 -22.51 -7.15
C MET A 214 3.47 -22.13 -6.78
N PHE A 215 4.26 -23.10 -6.31
CA PHE A 215 5.58 -22.84 -5.70
C PHE A 215 6.57 -22.06 -6.58
N PRO A 216 6.68 -22.31 -7.91
CA PRO A 216 7.58 -21.53 -8.75
C PRO A 216 7.20 -20.03 -8.80
N GLN A 217 5.91 -19.74 -8.97
CA GLN A 217 5.39 -18.37 -8.99
C GLN A 217 5.49 -17.72 -7.62
N ALA A 218 5.14 -18.45 -6.56
CA ALA A 218 5.26 -18.00 -5.18
C ALA A 218 6.70 -17.60 -4.86
N LEU A 219 7.67 -18.45 -5.21
CA LEU A 219 9.09 -18.17 -4.97
C LEU A 219 9.57 -16.93 -5.70
N GLU A 220 9.19 -16.74 -6.96
CA GLU A 220 9.54 -15.54 -7.73
C GLU A 220 8.95 -14.28 -7.08
N THR A 221 7.66 -14.29 -6.77
CA THR A 221 6.97 -13.16 -6.14
C THR A 221 7.57 -12.84 -4.75
N LEU A 222 7.82 -13.86 -3.92
CA LEU A 222 8.41 -13.69 -2.59
C LEU A 222 9.87 -13.19 -2.66
N LYS A 223 10.65 -13.56 -3.69
CA LYS A 223 11.97 -12.97 -3.92
C LYS A 223 11.90 -11.47 -4.24
N GLN A 224 10.91 -11.05 -5.03
CA GLN A 224 10.69 -9.62 -5.29
C GLN A 224 10.31 -8.87 -4.00
N ALA A 225 9.40 -9.43 -3.19
CA ALA A 225 9.06 -8.88 -1.89
C ALA A 225 10.29 -8.80 -0.96
N TYR A 226 11.09 -9.87 -0.85
CA TYR A 226 12.33 -9.92 -0.06
C TYR A 226 13.29 -8.78 -0.42
N ASN A 227 13.54 -8.57 -1.71
CA ASN A 227 14.46 -7.56 -2.20
C ASN A 227 14.04 -6.14 -1.76
N ILE A 228 12.73 -5.90 -1.67
CA ILE A 228 12.21 -4.61 -1.23
C ILE A 228 12.19 -4.52 0.30
N MET A 229 11.69 -5.56 0.97
CA MET A 229 11.54 -5.59 2.44
C MET A 229 12.87 -5.55 3.17
N LYS A 230 13.94 -6.10 2.60
CA LYS A 230 15.29 -5.99 3.16
C LYS A 230 15.72 -4.53 3.35
N VAL A 231 15.26 -3.63 2.49
CA VAL A 231 15.54 -2.18 2.59
C VAL A 231 14.52 -1.50 3.50
N THR A 232 13.22 -1.71 3.26
CA THR A 232 12.13 -0.95 3.91
C THR A 232 11.81 -1.40 5.32
N HIS A 233 11.96 -2.69 5.62
CA HIS A 233 11.69 -3.27 6.94
C HIS A 233 12.99 -3.66 7.66
N GLY A 234 13.97 -4.20 6.93
CA GLY A 234 15.19 -4.76 7.49
C GLY A 234 15.04 -6.24 7.84
N THR A 235 16.16 -6.91 8.10
CA THR A 235 16.20 -8.37 8.34
C THR A 235 15.53 -8.79 9.63
N ASP A 236 15.53 -7.91 10.64
CA ASP A 236 15.08 -8.27 12.00
C ASP A 236 13.58 -8.04 12.21
N HIS A 237 12.88 -7.47 11.22
CA HIS A 237 11.44 -7.22 11.30
C HIS A 237 10.66 -8.53 11.24
N SER A 238 9.61 -8.68 12.06
CA SER A 238 8.81 -9.91 12.16
C SER A 238 8.22 -10.35 10.82
N LEU A 239 7.65 -9.43 10.07
CA LEU A 239 7.15 -9.68 8.72
C LEU A 239 8.22 -10.15 7.73
N MET A 240 9.46 -9.68 7.86
CA MET A 240 10.58 -10.16 7.03
C MET A 240 10.95 -11.60 7.38
N GLN A 241 10.92 -11.97 8.66
CA GLN A 241 11.13 -13.36 9.10
C GLN A 241 10.05 -14.28 8.53
N ALA A 242 8.77 -13.91 8.66
CA ALA A 242 7.65 -14.67 8.10
C ALA A 242 7.75 -14.82 6.56
N LEU A 243 8.27 -13.80 5.86
CA LEU A 243 8.54 -13.91 4.42
C LEU A 243 9.64 -14.94 4.14
N MET A 244 10.73 -14.92 4.90
CA MET A 244 11.87 -15.81 4.68
C MET A 244 11.50 -17.28 4.93
N GLU A 245 10.70 -17.56 5.95
CA GLU A 245 10.19 -18.91 6.25
C GLU A 245 9.47 -19.51 5.02
N ILE A 246 8.47 -18.81 4.47
CA ILE A 246 7.70 -19.30 3.31
C ILE A 246 8.58 -19.41 2.07
N LYS A 247 9.50 -18.45 1.88
CA LYS A 247 10.43 -18.46 0.74
C LYS A 247 11.36 -19.67 0.80
N GLU A 248 11.89 -20.01 1.97
CA GLU A 248 12.78 -21.16 2.18
C GLU A 248 12.03 -22.49 2.02
N GLU A 249 10.78 -22.56 2.48
CA GLU A 249 9.89 -23.70 2.21
C GLU A 249 9.68 -23.92 0.71
N CYS A 250 9.37 -22.84 -0.05
CA CYS A 250 9.26 -22.93 -1.50
C CYS A 250 10.56 -23.45 -2.15
N GLU A 251 11.72 -22.94 -1.71
CA GLU A 251 13.03 -23.38 -2.22
C GLU A 251 13.32 -24.85 -1.90
N ALA A 252 12.91 -25.33 -0.73
CA ALA A 252 13.07 -26.72 -0.34
C ALA A 252 12.19 -27.64 -1.20
N ILE A 253 10.90 -27.28 -1.41
CA ILE A 253 9.96 -28.05 -2.23
C ILE A 253 10.47 -28.16 -3.67
N MET A 254 10.95 -27.04 -4.25
CA MET A 254 11.47 -27.01 -5.61
C MET A 254 12.79 -27.78 -5.81
N ARG A 255 13.52 -28.14 -4.74
CA ARG A 255 14.73 -28.98 -4.83
C ARG A 255 14.41 -30.48 -4.83
N ILE A 256 13.22 -30.85 -4.35
CA ILE A 256 12.79 -32.25 -4.20
C ILE A 256 12.02 -32.74 -5.44
N GLN A 257 11.42 -31.81 -6.19
CA GLN A 257 10.74 -32.05 -7.48
C GLN A 257 11.73 -32.06 -8.65
#